data_AF-A0A354FF79-F1
#
_entry.id   AF-A0A354FF79-F1
#
_cell.length_a   1.000
_cell.length_b   1.000
_cell.length_c   1.000
_cell.angle_alpha   90.00
_cell.angle_beta   90.00
_cell.angle_gamma   90.00
#
_symmetry.space_group_name_H-M   'P 1'
#
loop_
_entity.id
_entity.type
_entity.pdbx_description
1 polymer ?
#
loop_
_entity_poly.entity_id
_entity_poly.type
_entity_poly.pdbx_seq_one_letter_code
_entity_poly.pdbx_strand_id
1 'polypeptide(L)' 'NQAVKAVAIARGFVAPSGMDLICIPAFTDIVIDGEERTAIKLIVEPR' A
#
# COMPACT_ATOMS: atom_id res chain seq x y z
N ASN A 1 7.41 -6.53 3.18
CA ASN A 1 7.26 -5.96 4.55
C ASN A 1 7.38 -4.43 4.59
N GLN A 2 8.37 -3.81 3.93
CA GLN A 2 8.56 -2.35 4.01
C GLN A 2 7.34 -1.52 3.61
N ALA A 3 6.61 -1.91 2.55
CA ALA A 3 5.39 -1.22 2.14
C ALA A 3 4.31 -1.20 3.24
N VAL A 4 4.12 -2.30 3.97
CA VAL A 4 3.14 -2.37 5.07
C VAL A 4 3.57 -1.47 6.24
N LYS A 5 4.87 -1.42 6.57
CA LYS A 5 5.39 -0.48 7.58
C LYS A 5 5.16 0.97 7.18
N ALA A 6 5.36 1.31 5.90
CA ALA A 6 5.10 2.64 5.38
C ALA A 6 3.61 3.02 5.50
N VAL A 7 2.68 2.10 5.22
CA VAL A 7 1.24 2.32 5.42
C VAL A 7 0.93 2.59 6.90
N ALA A 8 1.50 1.81 7.82
CA ALA A 8 1.30 2.04 9.26
C ALA A 8 1.80 3.41 9.72
N ILE A 9 2.96 3.85 9.23
CA ILE A 9 3.51 5.18 9.49
C ILE A 9 2.61 6.27 8.91
N ALA A 10 2.16 6.12 7.65
CA ALA A 10 1.30 7.09 6.99
C ALA A 10 -0.03 7.32 7.74
N ARG A 11 -0.64 6.26 8.30
CA ARG A 11 -1.83 6.37 9.15
C ARG A 11 -1.60 7.28 10.35
N GLY A 12 -0.45 7.15 11.01
CA GLY A 12 -0.07 8.02 12.13
C GLY A 12 0.12 9.48 11.73
N PHE A 13 0.64 9.74 10.52
CA PHE A 13 0.83 11.09 10.01
C PHE A 13 -0.48 11.82 9.67
N VAL A 14 -1.48 11.12 9.14
CA VAL A 14 -2.74 11.75 8.69
C VAL A 14 -3.82 11.79 9.77
N ALA A 15 -3.72 10.96 10.82
CA ALA A 15 -4.68 10.93 11.92
C ALA A 15 -4.93 12.30 12.60
N PRO A 16 -3.93 13.17 12.86
CA PRO A 16 -4.16 14.50 13.41
C PRO A 16 -5.02 15.42 12.53
N SER A 17 -5.12 15.13 11.23
CA SER A 17 -5.98 15.85 10.28
C SER A 17 -7.40 15.27 10.20
N GLY A 18 -7.74 14.29 11.07
CA GLY A 18 -9.05 13.64 11.09
C GLY A 18 -9.28 12.61 9.98
N MET A 19 -8.22 12.23 9.24
CA MET A 19 -8.30 11.27 8.14
C MET A 19 -7.93 9.87 8.64
N ASP A 20 -8.81 8.89 8.39
CA ASP A 20 -8.50 7.45 8.56
C ASP A 20 -8.25 6.85 7.18
N LEU A 21 -7.26 5.95 7.09
CA LEU A 21 -6.92 5.27 5.84
C LEU A 21 -7.28 3.79 5.92
N ILE A 22 -7.82 3.26 4.83
CA ILE A 22 -7.97 1.83 4.59
C ILE A 22 -6.90 1.34 3.60
N CYS A 23 -6.50 0.07 3.74
CA CYS A 23 -5.52 -0.57 2.89
C CYS A 23 -6.10 -1.86 2.31
N ILE A 24 -6.20 -1.94 1.00
CA ILE A 24 -6.78 -3.08 0.27
C ILE A 24 -5.64 -3.76 -0.52
N PRO A 25 -5.17 -4.93 -0.08
CA PRO A 25 -4.16 -5.68 -0.84
C PRO A 25 -4.80 -6.37 -2.05
N ALA A 26 -4.11 -6.33 -3.18
CA ALA A 26 -4.49 -7.03 -4.40
C ALA A 26 -3.25 -7.62 -5.08
N PHE A 27 -3.43 -8.66 -5.89
CA PHE A 27 -2.38 -9.13 -6.79
C PHE A 27 -2.35 -8.30 -8.07
N THR A 28 -1.17 -8.14 -8.62
CA THR A 28 -0.96 -7.52 -9.94
C THR A 28 0.27 -8.15 -10.58
N ASP A 29 0.23 -8.35 -11.88
CA ASP A 29 1.41 -8.79 -12.62
C ASP A 29 2.22 -7.57 -13.07
N ILE A 30 3.55 -7.67 -12.99
CA ILE A 30 4.51 -6.66 -13.40
C ILE A 30 5.70 -7.31 -14.10
N VAL A 31 6.39 -6.55 -14.93
CA VAL A 31 7.64 -6.99 -15.55
C VAL A 31 8.82 -6.45 -14.74
N ILE A 32 9.72 -7.33 -14.28
CA ILE A 32 11.00 -6.98 -13.64
C ILE A 32 12.10 -7.74 -14.37
N ASP A 33 13.13 -7.04 -14.84
CA ASP A 33 14.27 -7.63 -15.56
C ASP A 33 13.86 -8.49 -16.77
N GLY A 34 12.74 -8.13 -17.42
CA GLY A 34 12.20 -8.86 -18.57
C GLY A 34 11.33 -10.07 -18.23
N GLU A 35 11.16 -10.40 -16.95
CA GLU A 35 10.32 -11.51 -16.49
C GLU A 35 9.00 -11.01 -15.90
N GLU A 36 7.90 -11.69 -16.22
CA GLU A 36 6.61 -11.48 -15.54
C GLU A 36 6.66 -12.04 -14.13
N ARG A 37 6.23 -11.23 -13.16
CA ARG A 37 6.15 -11.60 -11.76
C ARG A 37 4.83 -11.11 -11.16
N THR A 38 4.22 -11.96 -10.34
CA THR A 38 3.06 -11.56 -9.54
C THR A 38 3.54 -10.78 -8.30
N ALA A 39 3.09 -9.54 -8.19
CA ALA A 39 3.36 -8.64 -7.08
C ALA A 39 2.10 -8.39 -6.24
N ILE A 40 2.29 -7.83 -5.06
CA ILE A 40 1.21 -7.32 -4.21
C ILE A 40 1.15 -5.80 -4.37
N LYS A 41 -0.01 -5.29 -4.79
CA LYS A 41 -0.36 -3.88 -4.79
C LYS A 41 -1.15 -3.57 -3.51
N LEU A 42 -0.72 -2.54 -2.78
CA LEU A 42 -1.49 -1.99 -1.66
C LEU A 42 -2.23 -0.75 -2.16
N ILE A 43 -3.55 -0.84 -2.25
CA ILE A 43 -4.41 0.30 -2.57
C ILE A 43 -4.72 0.99 -1.25
N VAL A 44 -4.43 2.29 -1.15
CA VAL A 44 -4.63 3.07 0.08
C VAL A 44 -5.54 4.25 -0.25
N GLU A 45 -6.63 4.38 0.50
CA GLU A 45 -7.61 5.43 0.31
C GLU A 45 -8.19 5.89 1.67
N PRO A 46 -8.70 7.12 1.78
CA PRO A 46 -9.48 7.52 2.94
C PRO A 46 -10.68 6.59 3.13
N ARG A 47 -11.03 6.35 4.39
CA ARG A 47 -12.28 5.67 4.74
C ARG A 47 -13.51 6.50 4.33
#